data_AF-D1BFY5-F1
#
_entry.id   AF-D1BFY5-F1
#
_cell.length_a   1.000
_cell.length_b   1.000
_cell.length_c   1.000
_cell.angle_alpha   90.00
_cell.angle_beta   90.00
_cell.angle_gamma   90.00
#
_symmetry.space_group_name_H-M   'P 1'
#
loop_
_entity.id
_entity.type
_entity.pdbx_description
1 polymer ?
#
loop_
_entity_poly.entity_id
_entity_poly.type
_entity_poly.pdbx_seq_one_letter_code
_entity_poly.pdbx_strand_id
1 'polypeptide(L)'
;MTSGASTGPGDDTSTDGAASTDGAATDSGATVVDARGLRCPLPVIRLARAAAGLVGGDLVTVWSTDPAAVHDVPAWARMRGHAVVRSTVLDDEAQDPAEPATAITVRLGG
;
A
#
# COMPACT_ATOMS: atom_id res chain seq x y z
N MET A 1 4.90 -61.47 36.71
CA MET A 1 5.49 -62.32 35.65
C MET A 1 4.92 -61.79 34.34
N THR A 2 5.63 -60.86 33.72
CA THR A 2 6.58 -61.05 32.61
C THR A 2 5.91 -60.90 31.25
N SER A 3 6.33 -59.84 30.55
CA SER A 3 6.57 -59.79 29.09
C SER A 3 5.33 -59.82 28.17
N GLY A 4 5.31 -59.12 27.05
CA GLY A 4 6.43 -58.67 26.24
C GLY A 4 6.16 -57.41 25.43
N ALA A 5 7.27 -56.93 24.89
CA ALA A 5 7.50 -55.65 24.23
C ALA A 5 7.30 -55.71 22.70
N SER A 6 7.73 -54.61 22.06
CA SER A 6 8.00 -54.38 20.63
C SER A 6 6.80 -53.80 19.86
N THR A 7 6.89 -52.74 19.06
CA THR A 7 7.97 -52.26 18.17
C THR A 7 7.70 -50.80 17.76
N GLY A 8 8.71 -49.91 17.71
CA GLY A 8 8.68 -48.62 16.97
C GLY A 8 9.01 -48.84 15.47
N PRO A 9 8.73 -47.90 14.54
CA PRO A 9 9.45 -46.62 14.40
C PRO A 9 8.47 -45.44 14.21
N GLY A 10 8.80 -44.17 14.48
CA GLY A 10 9.73 -43.34 13.74
C GLY A 10 8.96 -42.56 12.67
N ASP A 11 8.51 -41.35 13.00
CA ASP A 11 8.10 -40.35 12.02
C ASP A 11 8.70 -39.02 12.48
N ASP A 12 9.86 -38.71 11.91
CA ASP A 12 10.52 -37.42 11.98
C ASP A 12 9.69 -36.40 11.20
N THR A 13 8.78 -35.70 11.89
CA THR A 13 8.17 -34.53 11.27
C THR A 13 9.14 -33.34 11.37
N SER A 14 10.10 -33.32 10.44
CA SER A 14 10.88 -32.12 10.11
C SER A 14 9.92 -30.97 9.82
N THR A 15 9.84 -30.02 10.73
CA THR A 15 9.20 -28.73 10.50
C THR A 15 10.23 -27.78 9.91
N ASP A 16 10.59 -28.01 8.65
CA ASP A 16 11.26 -27.00 7.83
C ASP A 16 10.20 -26.34 6.95
N GLY A 17 9.63 -25.28 7.50
CA GLY A 17 8.63 -24.44 6.85
C GLY A 17 8.87 -23.00 7.23
N ALA A 18 10.03 -22.48 6.85
CA ALA A 18 10.30 -21.05 6.83
C ALA A 18 9.28 -20.37 5.89
N ALA A 19 8.13 -20.01 6.44
CA ALA A 19 7.29 -18.98 5.85
C ALA A 19 7.98 -17.65 6.11
N SER A 20 9.01 -17.38 5.29
CA SER A 20 9.45 -16.01 5.04
C SER A 20 8.27 -15.27 4.45
N THR A 21 7.51 -14.66 5.36
CA THR A 21 6.48 -13.70 4.99
C THR A 21 7.24 -12.41 4.82
N ASP A 22 7.84 -12.22 3.65
CA ASP A 22 8.14 -10.86 3.20
C ASP A 22 6.78 -10.17 3.13
N GLY A 23 6.48 -9.46 4.22
CA GLY A 23 5.28 -8.68 4.41
C GLY A 23 5.31 -7.47 3.50
N ALA A 24 5.20 -7.71 2.19
CA ALA A 24 4.60 -6.76 1.29
C ALA A 24 3.14 -6.65 1.74
N ALA A 25 2.89 -5.71 2.65
CA ALA A 25 1.57 -5.31 3.11
C ALA A 25 0.73 -4.93 1.88
N THR A 26 0.07 -5.94 1.33
CA THR A 26 -0.97 -5.78 0.33
C THR A 26 -2.16 -5.26 1.11
N ASP A 27 -2.29 -3.94 1.13
CA ASP A 27 -3.49 -3.25 1.56
C ASP A 27 -4.59 -3.62 0.56
N SER A 28 -5.27 -4.75 0.80
CA SER A 28 -6.19 -5.42 -0.13
C SER A 28 -7.48 -4.62 -0.43
N GLY A 29 -7.47 -3.30 -0.26
CA GLY A 29 -8.60 -2.42 -0.60
C GLY A 29 -8.22 -1.02 -1.09
N ALA A 30 -6.93 -0.64 -1.15
CA ALA A 30 -6.54 0.71 -1.55
C ALA A 30 -6.68 0.94 -3.05
N THR A 31 -7.57 1.86 -3.45
CA THR A 31 -7.68 2.31 -4.84
C THR A 31 -6.45 3.12 -5.21
N VAL A 32 -5.74 2.75 -6.27
CA VAL A 32 -4.55 3.48 -6.75
C VAL A 32 -4.90 4.34 -7.95
N VAL A 33 -4.45 5.60 -7.91
CA VAL A 33 -4.61 6.60 -8.97
C VAL A 33 -3.23 6.97 -9.50
N ASP A 34 -2.92 6.52 -10.71
CA ASP A 34 -1.71 6.95 -11.40
C ASP A 34 -1.91 8.34 -12.03
N ALA A 35 -1.16 9.31 -11.50
CA ALA A 35 -1.09 10.68 -12.00
C ALA A 35 0.37 11.10 -12.29
N ARG A 36 1.27 10.12 -12.49
CA ARG A 36 2.66 10.39 -12.90
C ARG A 36 2.69 11.10 -14.26
N GLY A 37 3.68 11.96 -14.45
CA GLY A 37 3.82 12.80 -15.66
C GLY A 37 2.79 13.92 -15.79
N LEU A 38 1.86 14.04 -14.85
CA LEU A 38 0.94 15.17 -14.79
C LEU A 38 1.47 16.20 -13.81
N ARG A 39 1.15 17.47 -14.05
CA ARG A 39 1.44 18.58 -13.15
C ARG A 39 0.16 19.17 -12.57
N CYS A 40 0.30 19.88 -11.46
CA CYS A 40 -0.77 20.55 -10.75
C CYS A 40 -1.64 21.38 -11.71
N PRO A 41 -2.99 21.30 -11.61
CA PRO A 41 -3.78 20.64 -10.55
C PRO A 41 -4.22 19.19 -10.87
N LEU A 42 -3.71 18.58 -11.93
CA LEU A 42 -4.25 17.32 -12.46
C LEU A 42 -4.17 16.12 -11.47
N PRO A 43 -3.10 15.92 -10.68
CA PRO A 43 -3.04 14.83 -9.71
C PRO A 43 -4.18 14.86 -8.69
N VAL A 44 -4.47 16.04 -8.12
CA VAL A 44 -5.57 16.22 -7.17
C VAL A 44 -6.94 16.04 -7.82
N ILE A 45 -7.11 16.51 -9.06
CA ILE A 45 -8.37 16.30 -9.80
C ILE A 45 -8.64 14.81 -10.02
N ARG A 46 -7.63 14.02 -10.39
CA ARG A 46 -7.77 12.56 -10.57
C ARG A 46 -8.06 11.86 -9.25
N LEU A 47 -7.33 12.21 -8.20
CA LEU A 47 -7.56 11.72 -6.85
C LEU A 47 -9.01 11.97 -6.40
N ALA A 48 -9.50 13.21 -6.56
CA ALA A 48 -10.86 13.57 -6.18
C ALA A 48 -11.93 12.81 -6.97
N ARG A 49 -11.70 12.56 -8.26
CA ARG A 49 -12.60 11.76 -9.10
C ARG A 49 -12.67 10.30 -8.64
N ALA A 50 -11.53 9.70 -8.30
CA ALA A 50 -11.51 8.33 -7.78
C ALA A 50 -12.20 8.24 -6.41
N ALA A 51 -11.92 9.20 -5.53
CA ALA A 51 -12.53 9.28 -4.20
C ALA A 51 -14.06 9.44 -4.23
N ALA A 52 -14.63 10.05 -5.27
CA ALA A 52 -16.07 10.26 -5.39
C ALA A 52 -16.88 8.96 -5.51
N GLY A 53 -16.25 7.85 -5.92
CA GLY A 53 -16.88 6.53 -6.01
C GLY A 53 -16.68 5.64 -4.77
N LEU A 54 -15.98 6.12 -3.75
CA LEU A 54 -15.57 5.35 -2.58
C LEU A 54 -16.34 5.78 -1.32
N VAL A 55 -16.35 4.92 -0.31
CA VAL A 55 -17.04 5.18 0.96
C VAL A 55 -16.07 5.71 2.02
N GLY A 56 -16.63 6.33 3.06
CA GLY A 56 -15.84 6.73 4.23
C GLY A 56 -15.21 5.50 4.90
N GLY A 57 -13.93 5.61 5.25
CA GLY A 57 -13.06 4.53 5.73
C GLY A 57 -12.10 4.02 4.66
N ASP A 58 -12.45 4.15 3.38
CA ASP A 58 -11.63 3.61 2.28
C ASP A 58 -10.30 4.35 2.14
N LEU A 59 -9.32 3.65 1.58
CA LEU A 59 -8.02 4.21 1.24
C LEU A 59 -7.93 4.46 -0.27
N VAL A 60 -7.41 5.64 -0.62
CA VAL A 60 -7.03 5.98 -1.98
C VAL A 60 -5.59 6.48 -2.01
N THR A 61 -4.78 5.95 -2.92
CA THR A 61 -3.38 6.33 -3.08
C THR A 61 -3.20 7.02 -4.42
N VAL A 62 -2.61 8.21 -4.44
CA VAL A 62 -2.19 8.88 -5.67
C VAL A 62 -0.69 8.75 -5.86
N TRP A 63 -0.27 8.38 -7.07
CA TRP A 63 1.13 8.40 -7.49
C TRP A 63 1.38 9.62 -8.36
N SER A 64 2.36 10.43 -8.01
CA SER A 64 2.65 11.69 -8.70
C SER A 64 4.15 11.94 -8.79
N THR A 65 4.64 12.33 -9.97
CA THR A 65 6.00 12.86 -10.14
C THR A 65 6.05 14.39 -9.99
N ASP A 66 4.91 15.04 -9.78
CA ASP A 66 4.87 16.47 -9.47
C ASP A 66 5.18 16.72 -7.99
N PRO A 67 6.24 17.49 -7.65
CA PRO A 67 6.56 17.83 -6.26
C PRO A 67 5.43 18.59 -5.54
N ALA A 68 4.57 19.32 -6.27
CA ALA A 68 3.44 20.03 -5.66
C ALA A 68 2.43 19.08 -5.00
N ALA A 69 2.33 17.83 -5.46
CA ALA A 69 1.40 16.85 -4.92
C ALA A 69 1.60 16.59 -3.42
N VAL A 70 2.84 16.71 -2.91
CA VAL A 70 3.17 16.57 -1.48
C VAL A 70 2.47 17.61 -0.62
N HIS A 71 2.13 18.77 -1.19
CA HIS A 71 1.40 19.84 -0.51
C HIS A 71 -0.08 19.85 -0.86
N ASP A 72 -0.40 19.65 -2.14
CA ASP A 72 -1.77 19.77 -2.65
C ASP A 72 -2.67 18.63 -2.16
N VAL A 73 -2.15 17.40 -2.07
CA VAL A 73 -2.92 16.24 -1.61
C VAL A 73 -3.30 16.37 -0.13
N PRO A 74 -2.38 16.71 0.81
CA PRO A 74 -2.77 17.00 2.19
C PRO A 74 -3.70 18.19 2.35
N ALA A 75 -3.56 19.23 1.51
CA ALA A 75 -4.47 20.37 1.53
C ALA A 75 -5.89 19.94 1.12
N TRP A 76 -6.01 19.22 0.00
CA TRP A 76 -7.27 18.63 -0.45
C TRP A 76 -7.88 17.72 0.60
N ALA A 77 -7.10 16.83 1.20
CA ALA A 77 -7.59 15.92 2.23
C ALA A 77 -8.19 16.68 3.42
N ARG A 78 -7.48 17.69 3.95
CA ARG A 78 -7.99 18.54 5.05
C ARG A 78 -9.27 19.28 4.67
N MET A 79 -9.34 19.87 3.48
CA MET A 79 -10.52 20.59 3.01
C MET A 79 -11.77 19.70 2.87
N ARG A 80 -11.58 18.39 2.66
CA ARG A 80 -12.66 17.42 2.44
C ARG A 80 -12.98 16.56 3.67
N GLY A 81 -12.32 16.78 4.81
CA GLY A 81 -12.48 15.94 5.99
C GLY A 81 -11.93 14.52 5.77
N HIS A 82 -10.78 14.42 5.12
CA HIS A 82 -10.03 13.19 4.91
C HIS A 82 -8.67 13.30 5.62
N ALA A 83 -7.99 12.16 5.78
CA ALA A 83 -6.69 12.10 6.45
C ALA A 83 -5.64 11.47 5.55
N VAL A 84 -4.50 12.14 5.35
CA VAL A 84 -3.32 11.49 4.77
C VAL A 84 -2.76 10.52 5.82
N VAL A 85 -2.66 9.25 5.49
CA VAL A 85 -2.20 8.19 6.40
C VAL A 85 -0.82 7.64 6.03
N ARG A 86 -0.38 7.83 4.79
CA ARG A 86 0.95 7.42 4.31
C ARG A 86 1.44 8.37 3.21
N SER A 87 2.73 8.64 3.20
CA SER A 87 3.43 9.32 2.09
C SER A 87 4.80 8.67 1.95
N THR A 88 5.11 8.13 0.79
CA THR A 88 6.40 7.47 0.50
C THR A 88 6.87 7.82 -0.89
N VAL A 89 8.17 7.90 -1.07
CA VAL A 89 8.76 7.87 -2.41
C VAL A 89 8.61 6.45 -2.95
N LEU A 90 8.31 6.34 -4.24
CA LEU A 90 8.30 5.08 -4.97
C LEU A 90 9.67 4.90 -5.61
N ASP A 91 10.33 3.81 -5.24
CA ASP A 91 11.54 3.35 -5.89
C ASP A 91 11.12 2.43 -7.05
N ASP A 92 10.93 3.00 -8.24
CA ASP A 92 10.59 2.25 -9.44
C ASP A 92 11.85 2.16 -10.33
N GLU A 93 12.50 0.99 -10.32
CA GLU A 93 13.72 0.70 -11.11
C GLU A 93 13.50 0.87 -12.63
N ALA A 94 12.23 0.88 -13.09
CA ALA A 94 11.85 1.11 -14.48
C ALA A 94 11.61 2.59 -14.83
N GLN A 95 11.73 3.50 -13.87
CA GLN A 95 11.53 4.94 -14.06
C GLN A 95 12.86 5.66 -14.36
N ASP A 96 12.79 6.80 -15.05
CA ASP A 96 13.93 7.72 -15.12
C ASP A 96 14.28 8.17 -13.67
N PRO A 97 15.49 7.84 -13.16
CA PRO A 97 15.87 8.15 -11.78
C PRO A 97 15.88 9.65 -11.48
N ALA A 98 15.80 10.52 -12.49
CA ALA A 98 15.73 11.96 -12.32
C ALA A 98 14.38 12.48 -11.79
N GLU A 99 13.27 11.75 -11.95
CA GLU A 99 11.94 12.17 -11.48
C GLU A 99 11.24 11.10 -10.62
N PRO A 100 11.64 10.93 -9.35
CA PRO A 100 11.02 9.94 -8.47
C PRO A 100 9.54 10.28 -8.22
N ALA A 101 8.68 9.28 -8.31
CA ALA A 101 7.27 9.44 -8.01
C ALA A 101 7.02 9.35 -6.49
N THR A 102 6.09 10.13 -5.97
CA THR A 102 5.60 10.03 -4.58
C THR A 102 4.24 9.36 -4.58
N ALA A 103 4.08 8.35 -3.72
CA ALA A 103 2.80 7.74 -3.38
C ALA A 103 2.24 8.35 -2.10
N ILE A 104 1.06 8.96 -2.18
CA ILE A 104 0.38 9.58 -1.05
C ILE A 104 -0.97 8.87 -0.84
N THR A 105 -1.13 8.21 0.30
CA THR A 105 -2.35 7.48 0.67
C THR A 105 -3.21 8.32 1.60
N VAL A 106 -4.48 8.47 1.22
CA VAL A 106 -5.51 9.21 1.94
C VAL A 106 -6.60 8.24 2.38
N ARG A 107 -6.94 8.28 3.66
CA ARG A 107 -8.16 7.68 4.20
C ARG A 107 -9.32 8.66 4.03
N LEU A 108 -10.36 8.21 3.34
CA LEU A 108 -11.59 8.95 3.12
C LEU A 108 -12.42 8.94 4.41
N GLY A 109 -13.06 10.05 4.73
CA GLY A 109 -13.81 10.21 5.98
C GLY A 109 -12.91 10.25 7.22
N GLY A 110 -13.11 11.29 8.03
CA GLY A 110 -12.48 11.50 9.33
C GLY A 110 -13.46 12.14 10.29
#